data_AF-A0A532F1U9-F1
#
_entry.id   AF-A0A532F1U9-F1
#
_cell.length_a   1.000
_cell.length_b   1.000
_cell.length_c   1.000
_cell.angle_alpha   90.00
_cell.angle_beta   90.00
_cell.angle_gamma   90.00
#
_symmetry.space_group_name_H-M   'P 1'
#
loop_
_entity.id
_entity.type
_entity.pdbx_description
1 polymer ?
#
loop_
_entity_poly.entity_id
_entity_poly.type
_entity_poly.pdbx_seq_one_letter_code
_entity_poly.pdbx_strand_id
1 'polypeptide(L)'
;MPTLRKDSLEQYLQSRFGPGVTLLSYEVIGKASSKGAQKQYGYGTPVKLTFRVGHRVQSAVLETMKPGPFGHEHPADRAQAILWDYDSYGRLPRHVKALDVGAFTADQELKSVASAQEFFVLTQWAEGSSYHLDLERLAKGGKLRKQDRERTKAMARYLAEIHARKLHDPALYRRRLRELIGHGECIMGLTDSYPDRYEFITMDLLRGVEEACNRWRWRLHGEGQRLSQVHGDFHPWNVLFRKGTDFSVLDRSRGEWGEPADDVTSMTVNYLFFSLCRWGRLKGPLEVLFRLFWDTYMEASRDQAVTESAAPFFAFRGLVLASPVWYPKLSIEVRGTIFRFIEHVLDEPQFNPSRVNEYCRK
;
A
#
# COMPACT_ATOMS: atom_id res chain seq x y z
N MET A 1 -14.14 13.50 -15.48
CA MET A 1 -14.38 12.32 -16.35
C MET A 1 -14.02 12.70 -17.77
N PRO A 2 -13.48 11.78 -18.58
CA PRO A 2 -13.14 12.07 -19.97
C PRO A 2 -14.36 12.56 -20.75
N THR A 3 -14.16 13.52 -21.64
CA THR A 3 -15.21 14.04 -22.50
C THR A 3 -15.31 13.13 -23.72
N LEU A 4 -16.45 12.48 -23.92
CA LEU A 4 -16.60 11.59 -25.07
C LEU A 4 -16.68 12.40 -26.36
N ARG A 5 -15.71 12.18 -27.26
CA ARG A 5 -15.71 12.73 -28.62
C ARG A 5 -16.27 11.70 -29.58
N LYS A 6 -17.15 12.14 -30.49
CA LYS A 6 -17.77 11.26 -31.49
C LYS A 6 -16.73 10.51 -32.31
N ASP A 7 -15.72 11.21 -32.82
CA ASP A 7 -14.69 10.63 -33.68
C ASP A 7 -13.86 9.56 -32.94
N SER A 8 -13.52 9.80 -31.67
CA SER A 8 -12.80 8.82 -30.84
C SER A 8 -13.63 7.58 -30.54
N LEU A 9 -14.95 7.73 -30.31
CA LEU A 9 -15.86 6.60 -30.15
C LEU A 9 -16.02 5.80 -31.46
N GLU A 10 -16.13 6.47 -32.60
CA GLU A 10 -16.26 5.83 -33.89
C GLU A 10 -14.99 5.07 -34.28
N GLN A 11 -13.81 5.67 -34.13
CA GLN A 11 -12.52 5.02 -34.34
C GLN A 11 -12.34 3.78 -33.46
N TYR A 12 -12.74 3.87 -32.19
CA TYR A 12 -12.71 2.73 -31.27
C TYR A 12 -13.65 1.60 -31.73
N LEU A 13 -14.89 1.93 -32.09
CA LEU A 13 -15.84 0.94 -32.59
C LEU A 13 -15.35 0.29 -33.90
N GLN A 14 -14.72 1.07 -34.78
CA GLN A 14 -14.10 0.56 -36.01
C GLN A 14 -12.93 -0.38 -35.73
N SER A 15 -12.06 -0.04 -34.77
CA SER A 15 -10.98 -0.92 -34.33
C SER A 15 -11.50 -2.23 -33.75
N ARG A 16 -12.60 -2.18 -32.98
CA ARG A 16 -13.14 -3.34 -32.26
C ARG A 16 -14.02 -4.26 -33.10
N PHE A 17 -14.85 -3.68 -33.96
CA PHE A 17 -15.92 -4.37 -34.71
C PHE A 17 -15.71 -4.33 -36.24
N GLY A 18 -14.65 -3.66 -36.71
CA GLY A 18 -14.24 -3.62 -38.12
C GLY A 18 -14.36 -2.22 -38.76
N PRO A 19 -13.57 -1.92 -39.80
CA PRO A 19 -13.43 -0.57 -40.35
C PRO A 19 -14.72 0.00 -40.97
N GLY A 20 -15.67 -0.85 -41.36
CA GLY A 20 -16.96 -0.43 -41.92
C GLY A 20 -18.01 0.00 -40.88
N VAL A 21 -17.64 0.13 -39.61
CA VAL A 21 -18.57 0.53 -38.55
C VAL A 21 -18.81 2.03 -38.54
N THR A 22 -20.07 2.41 -38.35
CA THR A 22 -20.51 3.81 -38.24
C THR A 22 -21.25 4.03 -36.93
N LEU A 23 -20.85 5.06 -36.17
CA LEU A 23 -21.54 5.48 -34.96
C LEU A 23 -22.79 6.30 -35.33
N LEU A 24 -23.96 5.82 -34.92
CA LEU A 24 -25.24 6.50 -35.20
C LEU A 24 -25.61 7.50 -34.10
N SER A 25 -25.46 7.11 -32.83
CA SER A 25 -25.75 7.98 -31.69
C SER A 25 -25.01 7.55 -30.43
N TYR A 26 -24.80 8.49 -29.50
CA TYR A 26 -24.35 8.23 -28.15
C TYR A 26 -25.13 9.11 -27.16
N GLU A 27 -25.68 8.52 -26.10
CA GLU A 27 -26.54 9.20 -25.13
C GLU A 27 -26.22 8.78 -23.70
N VAL A 28 -26.16 9.74 -22.78
CA VAL A 28 -26.02 9.43 -21.35
C VAL A 28 -27.34 8.82 -20.86
N ILE A 29 -27.27 7.61 -20.32
CA ILE A 29 -28.42 6.92 -19.75
C ILE A 29 -28.32 6.90 -18.22
N GLY A 30 -29.42 6.56 -17.54
CA GLY A 30 -29.37 6.38 -16.08
C GLY A 30 -29.17 7.67 -15.27
N LYS A 31 -29.47 8.86 -15.82
CA LYS A 31 -29.64 10.12 -15.04
C LYS A 31 -30.80 10.08 -14.02
N ALA A 32 -31.26 8.88 -13.66
CA ALA A 32 -32.33 8.63 -12.70
C ALA A 32 -31.73 8.34 -11.31
N SER A 33 -31.38 9.40 -10.58
CA SER A 33 -31.35 9.39 -9.12
C SER A 33 -31.41 10.79 -8.48
N SER A 34 -31.20 11.87 -9.24
CA SER A 34 -31.41 13.24 -8.71
C SER A 34 -32.88 13.58 -8.41
N LYS A 35 -33.82 12.70 -8.74
CA LYS A 35 -35.26 12.81 -8.42
C LYS A 35 -35.82 11.66 -7.57
N GLY A 36 -35.00 10.70 -7.15
CA GLY A 36 -35.41 9.61 -6.26
C GLY A 36 -35.16 9.99 -4.81
N ALA A 37 -36.16 9.92 -3.94
CA ALA A 37 -36.09 10.43 -2.57
C ALA A 37 -35.06 9.74 -1.65
N GLN A 38 -34.53 8.56 -2.02
CA GLN A 38 -33.74 7.70 -1.10
C GLN A 38 -32.29 7.40 -1.51
N LYS A 39 -31.92 7.35 -2.80
CA LYS A 39 -30.54 7.05 -3.23
C LYS A 39 -30.02 8.14 -4.15
N GLN A 40 -29.01 8.89 -3.70
CA GLN A 40 -28.46 10.04 -4.42
C GLN A 40 -27.04 9.79 -4.98
N TYR A 41 -26.37 8.73 -4.56
CA TYR A 41 -24.98 8.43 -4.94
C TYR A 41 -24.86 7.29 -5.95
N GLY A 42 -23.98 7.45 -6.94
CA GLY A 42 -23.66 6.45 -7.97
C GLY A 42 -22.23 6.60 -8.50
N TYR A 43 -21.61 5.48 -8.85
CA TYR A 43 -20.17 5.41 -9.14
C TYR A 43 -19.78 5.77 -10.58
N GLY A 44 -20.73 5.93 -11.49
CA GLY A 44 -20.44 6.12 -12.91
C GLY A 44 -21.47 6.93 -13.66
N THR A 45 -21.26 7.12 -14.96
CA THR A 45 -22.26 7.70 -15.87
C THR A 45 -22.28 6.86 -17.14
N PRO A 46 -23.22 5.90 -17.23
CA PRO A 46 -23.30 5.00 -18.38
C PRO A 46 -23.73 5.77 -19.63
N VAL A 47 -23.11 5.42 -20.76
CA VAL A 47 -23.40 6.02 -22.06
C VAL A 47 -23.80 4.92 -23.03
N LYS A 48 -25.01 4.98 -23.55
CA LYS A 48 -25.45 4.06 -24.60
C LYS A 48 -24.89 4.50 -25.93
N LEU A 49 -24.25 3.59 -26.63
CA LEU A 49 -23.76 3.73 -28.00
C LEU A 49 -24.68 2.93 -28.92
N THR A 50 -25.12 3.52 -30.03
CA THR A 50 -25.84 2.82 -31.10
C THR A 50 -25.05 2.97 -32.39
N PHE A 51 -24.71 1.86 -33.01
CA PHE A 51 -23.81 1.81 -34.17
C PHE A 51 -24.23 0.73 -35.17
N ARG A 52 -23.74 0.84 -36.40
CA ARG A 52 -24.04 -0.09 -37.50
C ARG A 52 -22.80 -0.92 -37.86
N VAL A 53 -22.98 -2.23 -37.97
CA VAL A 53 -21.98 -3.18 -38.49
C VAL A 53 -22.59 -3.85 -39.73
N GLY A 54 -22.14 -3.47 -40.93
CA GLY A 54 -22.77 -3.89 -42.18
C GLY A 54 -24.23 -3.44 -42.24
N HIS A 55 -25.17 -4.39 -42.32
CA HIS A 55 -26.61 -4.10 -42.31
C HIS A 55 -27.26 -4.17 -40.91
N ARG A 56 -26.51 -4.54 -39.86
CA ARG A 56 -27.05 -4.73 -38.51
C ARG A 56 -26.83 -3.49 -37.66
N VAL A 57 -27.88 -3.00 -37.02
CA VAL A 57 -27.79 -1.97 -35.98
C VAL A 57 -27.68 -2.67 -34.63
N GLN A 58 -26.69 -2.27 -33.83
CA GLN A 58 -26.42 -2.81 -32.51
C GLN A 58 -26.33 -1.67 -31.49
N SER A 59 -26.46 -2.00 -30.21
CA SER A 59 -26.26 -1.05 -29.12
C SER A 59 -25.40 -1.67 -28.02
N ALA A 60 -24.57 -0.84 -27.41
CA ALA A 60 -23.71 -1.20 -26.28
C ALA A 60 -23.77 -0.08 -25.23
N VAL A 61 -23.35 -0.39 -24.00
CA VAL A 61 -23.18 0.63 -22.94
C VAL A 61 -21.70 0.76 -22.63
N LEU A 62 -21.20 1.99 -22.72
CA LEU A 62 -19.88 2.37 -22.26
C LEU A 62 -20.01 2.89 -20.83
N GLU A 63 -19.38 2.21 -19.89
CA GLU A 63 -19.37 2.58 -18.48
C GLU A 63 -18.01 3.12 -18.07
N THR A 64 -18.01 4.10 -17.17
CA THR A 64 -16.81 4.64 -16.53
C THR A 64 -17.05 4.80 -15.06
N MET A 65 -15.98 4.70 -14.27
CA MET A 65 -16.02 4.89 -12.83
C MET A 65 -15.47 6.27 -12.45
N LYS A 66 -16.17 6.96 -11.56
CA LYS A 66 -15.79 8.27 -11.01
C LYS A 66 -14.85 8.07 -9.82
N PRO A 67 -13.84 8.94 -9.66
CA PRO A 67 -13.09 9.03 -8.41
C PRO A 67 -14.02 9.23 -7.21
N GLY A 68 -13.76 8.55 -6.11
CA GLY A 68 -14.56 8.67 -4.90
C GLY A 68 -13.98 7.90 -3.71
N PRO A 69 -14.45 8.19 -2.48
CA PRO A 69 -13.81 7.78 -1.22
C PRO A 69 -14.03 6.30 -0.83
N PHE A 70 -14.62 5.52 -1.73
CA PHE A 70 -15.05 4.14 -1.53
C PHE A 70 -14.07 3.14 -2.15
N GLY A 71 -12.80 3.52 -2.30
CA GLY A 71 -11.80 2.70 -3.00
C GLY A 71 -11.78 2.93 -4.50
N HIS A 72 -12.15 4.12 -4.98
CA HIS A 72 -12.09 4.48 -6.41
C HIS A 72 -11.20 5.70 -6.65
N GLU A 73 -10.41 6.15 -5.67
CA GLU A 73 -9.65 7.40 -5.70
C GLU A 73 -8.57 7.37 -6.81
N HIS A 74 -7.83 6.28 -6.94
CA HIS A 74 -6.75 6.13 -7.90
C HIS A 74 -7.23 5.49 -9.21
N PRO A 75 -6.55 5.76 -10.35
CA PRO A 75 -6.82 5.06 -11.61
C PRO A 75 -6.70 3.54 -11.50
N ALA A 76 -5.76 3.03 -10.70
CA ALA A 76 -5.55 1.60 -10.48
C ALA A 76 -6.78 0.92 -9.88
N ASP A 77 -7.43 1.53 -8.88
CA ASP A 77 -8.62 0.93 -8.24
C ASP A 77 -9.79 0.80 -9.22
N ARG A 78 -9.98 1.84 -10.04
CA ARG A 78 -11.01 1.85 -11.07
C ARG A 78 -10.71 0.85 -12.18
N ALA A 79 -9.43 0.72 -12.56
CA ALA A 79 -8.99 -0.28 -13.52
C ALA A 79 -9.25 -1.69 -12.98
N GLN A 80 -8.90 -1.97 -11.73
CA GLN A 80 -9.18 -3.26 -11.07
C GLN A 80 -10.66 -3.61 -11.15
N ALA A 81 -11.56 -2.69 -10.78
CA ALA A 81 -13.00 -2.94 -10.81
C ALA A 81 -13.51 -3.22 -12.24
N ILE A 82 -13.12 -2.40 -13.21
CA ILE A 82 -13.58 -2.55 -14.61
C ILE A 82 -13.01 -3.83 -15.26
N LEU A 83 -11.76 -4.21 -14.94
CA LEU A 83 -11.17 -5.47 -15.40
C LEU A 83 -11.91 -6.68 -14.81
N TRP A 84 -12.28 -6.60 -13.53
CA TRP A 84 -13.06 -7.65 -12.87
C TRP A 84 -14.48 -7.79 -13.45
N ASP A 85 -15.14 -6.66 -13.76
CA ASP A 85 -16.42 -6.65 -14.46
C ASP A 85 -16.31 -7.37 -15.81
N TYR A 86 -15.27 -7.07 -16.59
CA TYR A 86 -15.04 -7.71 -17.88
C TYR A 86 -14.86 -9.23 -17.78
N ASP A 87 -14.03 -9.69 -16.85
CA ASP A 87 -13.76 -11.11 -16.64
C ASP A 87 -14.99 -11.88 -16.11
N SER A 88 -15.78 -11.26 -15.24
CA SER A 88 -16.85 -11.96 -14.50
C SER A 88 -18.23 -11.92 -15.17
N TYR A 89 -18.60 -10.82 -15.84
CA TYR A 89 -19.96 -10.59 -16.35
C TYR A 89 -20.47 -11.70 -17.26
N GLY A 90 -19.61 -12.23 -18.13
CA GLY A 90 -20.00 -13.28 -19.08
C GLY A 90 -20.22 -14.67 -18.46
N ARG A 91 -19.79 -14.90 -17.21
CA ARG A 91 -19.87 -16.21 -16.53
C ARG A 91 -21.16 -16.41 -15.75
N LEU A 92 -21.87 -15.33 -15.40
CA LEU A 92 -23.11 -15.41 -14.63
C LEU A 92 -24.35 -15.56 -15.57
N PRO A 93 -25.18 -16.61 -15.41
CA PRO A 93 -26.39 -16.76 -16.22
C PRO A 93 -27.32 -15.55 -16.10
N ARG A 94 -27.89 -15.11 -17.23
CA ARG A 94 -28.78 -13.94 -17.37
C ARG A 94 -28.12 -12.58 -17.05
N HIS A 95 -26.80 -12.54 -16.87
CA HIS A 95 -26.06 -11.28 -16.84
C HIS A 95 -25.70 -10.83 -18.27
N VAL A 96 -25.60 -9.52 -18.49
CA VAL A 96 -25.08 -8.98 -19.76
C VAL A 96 -23.62 -9.39 -19.95
N LYS A 97 -23.19 -9.64 -21.18
CA LYS A 97 -21.78 -9.91 -21.47
C LYS A 97 -21.03 -8.59 -21.59
N ALA A 98 -19.87 -8.50 -20.95
CA ALA A 98 -18.93 -7.43 -21.24
C ALA A 98 -18.34 -7.65 -22.65
N LEU A 99 -18.48 -6.66 -23.53
CA LEU A 99 -18.06 -6.79 -24.94
C LEU A 99 -16.57 -6.46 -25.15
N ASP A 100 -16.01 -5.65 -24.26
CA ASP A 100 -14.64 -5.18 -24.29
C ASP A 100 -14.28 -4.52 -22.94
N VAL A 101 -12.99 -4.26 -22.72
CA VAL A 101 -12.45 -3.46 -21.61
C VAL A 101 -11.27 -2.65 -22.11
N GLY A 102 -11.10 -1.43 -21.60
CA GLY A 102 -10.10 -0.51 -22.12
C GLY A 102 -9.80 0.68 -21.23
N ALA A 103 -8.92 1.53 -21.71
CA ALA A 103 -8.51 2.77 -21.06
C ALA A 103 -8.65 3.97 -22.00
N PHE A 104 -8.76 5.16 -21.40
CA PHE A 104 -8.66 6.43 -22.13
C PHE A 104 -7.21 6.90 -22.14
N THR A 105 -6.73 7.36 -23.31
CA THR A 105 -5.43 8.05 -23.42
C THR A 105 -5.52 9.49 -22.93
N ALA A 106 -4.38 10.17 -22.81
CA ALA A 106 -4.33 11.61 -22.51
C ALA A 106 -5.12 12.44 -23.55
N ASP A 107 -5.10 12.00 -24.82
CA ASP A 107 -5.85 12.62 -25.92
C ASP A 107 -7.31 12.16 -26.00
N GLN A 108 -7.81 11.43 -25.00
CA GLN A 108 -9.19 10.93 -24.90
C GLN A 108 -9.56 9.90 -25.98
N GLU A 109 -8.58 9.23 -26.57
CA GLU A 109 -8.80 8.03 -27.40
C GLU A 109 -9.06 6.81 -26.52
N LEU A 110 -9.81 5.84 -27.02
CA LEU A 110 -10.09 4.59 -26.32
C LEU A 110 -9.18 3.48 -26.85
N LYS A 111 -8.51 2.76 -25.94
CA LYS A 111 -7.68 1.61 -26.26
C LYS A 111 -8.21 0.37 -25.55
N SER A 112 -8.53 -0.67 -26.32
CA SER A 112 -8.88 -1.98 -25.77
C SER A 112 -7.66 -2.63 -25.13
N VAL A 113 -7.89 -3.30 -24.00
CA VAL A 113 -6.93 -4.18 -23.32
C VAL A 113 -7.51 -5.58 -23.14
N ALA A 114 -8.63 -5.90 -23.79
CA ALA A 114 -9.35 -7.17 -23.62
C ALA A 114 -8.55 -8.41 -24.03
N SER A 115 -7.53 -8.26 -24.87
CA SER A 115 -6.62 -9.35 -25.25
C SER A 115 -5.47 -9.57 -24.26
N ALA A 116 -5.33 -8.72 -23.25
CA ALA A 116 -4.31 -8.89 -22.21
C ALA A 116 -4.66 -10.11 -21.35
N GLN A 117 -3.68 -10.99 -21.14
CA GLN A 117 -3.80 -12.11 -20.20
C GLN A 117 -3.13 -11.80 -18.86
N GLU A 118 -2.07 -11.00 -18.90
CA GLU A 118 -1.32 -10.55 -17.73
C GLU A 118 -0.78 -9.14 -17.98
N PHE A 119 -0.66 -8.34 -16.92
CA PHE A 119 -0.07 -7.01 -16.92
C PHE A 119 1.37 -7.08 -16.41
N PHE A 120 2.25 -6.26 -16.97
CA PHE A 120 3.62 -6.14 -16.50
C PHE A 120 4.01 -4.68 -16.28
N VAL A 121 4.93 -4.46 -15.35
CA VAL A 121 5.63 -3.19 -15.17
C VAL A 121 7.10 -3.39 -15.55
N LEU A 122 7.63 -2.51 -16.39
CA LEU A 122 9.04 -2.48 -16.74
C LEU A 122 9.69 -1.28 -16.03
N THR A 123 10.57 -1.56 -15.08
CA THR A 123 11.27 -0.54 -14.28
C THR A 123 12.70 -0.35 -14.77
N GLN A 124 13.27 0.83 -14.54
CA GLN A 124 14.70 1.05 -14.74
C GLN A 124 15.54 0.16 -13.82
N TRP A 125 16.73 -0.24 -14.29
CA TRP A 125 17.72 -0.92 -13.45
C TRP A 125 18.35 0.06 -12.45
N ALA A 126 18.59 -0.39 -11.22
CA ALA A 126 19.31 0.37 -10.20
C ALA A 126 20.52 -0.41 -9.69
N GLU A 127 21.71 0.18 -9.82
CA GLU A 127 22.94 -0.35 -9.23
C GLU A 127 22.99 -0.11 -7.72
N GLY A 128 23.76 -0.92 -7.00
CA GLY A 128 24.10 -0.72 -5.59
C GLY A 128 24.07 -1.99 -4.75
N SER A 129 24.55 -1.88 -3.51
CA SER A 129 24.47 -2.94 -2.50
C SER A 129 23.27 -2.72 -1.58
N SER A 130 22.45 -3.74 -1.40
CA SER A 130 21.26 -3.64 -0.56
C SER A 130 21.62 -3.44 0.92
N TYR A 131 20.91 -2.55 1.61
CA TYR A 131 21.21 -2.15 2.99
C TYR A 131 21.08 -3.30 4.00
N HIS A 132 20.28 -4.33 3.70
CA HIS A 132 20.18 -5.52 4.55
C HIS A 132 21.56 -6.20 4.79
N LEU A 133 22.51 -6.10 3.85
CA LEU A 133 23.86 -6.63 4.01
C LEU A 133 24.66 -5.91 5.10
N ASP A 134 24.41 -4.61 5.27
CA ASP A 134 25.05 -3.84 6.35
C ASP A 134 24.58 -4.34 7.72
N LEU A 135 23.27 -4.62 7.85
CA LEU A 135 22.66 -5.14 9.07
C LEU A 135 23.08 -6.57 9.35
N GLU A 136 23.12 -7.42 8.32
CA GLU A 136 23.53 -8.81 8.45
C GLU A 136 24.99 -8.92 8.94
N ARG A 137 25.89 -8.10 8.37
CA ARG A 137 27.28 -8.01 8.83
C ARG A 137 27.36 -7.60 10.30
N LEU A 138 26.56 -6.63 10.77
CA LEU A 138 26.53 -6.24 12.19
C LEU A 138 25.97 -7.36 13.07
N ALA A 139 24.93 -8.05 12.62
CA ALA A 139 24.33 -9.20 13.28
C ALA A 139 25.27 -10.43 13.32
N LYS A 140 26.25 -10.53 12.42
CA LYS A 140 27.32 -11.54 12.45
C LYS A 140 28.52 -11.14 13.32
N GLY A 141 28.49 -9.98 13.96
CA GLY A 141 29.54 -9.52 14.87
C GLY A 141 30.53 -8.53 14.26
N GLY A 142 30.23 -7.99 13.07
CA GLY A 142 31.00 -6.90 12.49
C GLY A 142 31.03 -5.66 13.40
N LYS A 143 32.17 -4.96 13.40
CA LYS A 143 32.30 -3.68 14.12
C LYS A 143 31.47 -2.59 13.44
N LEU A 144 30.85 -1.73 14.25
CA LEU A 144 30.17 -0.53 13.78
C LEU A 144 31.16 0.41 13.08
N ARG A 145 30.92 0.72 11.81
CA ARG A 145 31.74 1.61 11.00
C ARG A 145 31.17 3.03 11.00
N LYS A 146 32.01 4.02 10.67
CA LYS A 146 31.56 5.39 10.42
C LYS A 146 30.48 5.43 9.33
N GLN A 147 30.68 4.67 8.26
CA GLN A 147 29.74 4.60 7.13
C GLN A 147 28.34 4.13 7.53
N ASP A 148 28.22 3.19 8.48
CA ASP A 148 26.92 2.70 8.94
C ASP A 148 26.09 3.84 9.54
N ARG A 149 26.73 4.69 10.36
CA ARG A 149 26.10 5.87 10.96
C ARG A 149 25.68 6.89 9.90
N GLU A 150 26.55 7.14 8.92
CA GLU A 150 26.25 8.10 7.85
C GLU A 150 25.10 7.61 6.95
N ARG A 151 25.04 6.31 6.64
CA ARG A 151 23.93 5.70 5.89
C ARG A 151 22.62 5.78 6.67
N THR A 152 22.62 5.44 7.96
CA THR A 152 21.44 5.58 8.84
C THR A 152 20.93 7.02 8.85
N LYS A 153 21.81 8.01 9.01
CA LYS A 153 21.43 9.43 8.96
C LYS A 153 20.88 9.85 7.60
N ALA A 154 21.51 9.39 6.51
CA ALA A 154 21.08 9.72 5.16
C ALA A 154 19.66 9.21 4.87
N MET A 155 19.35 7.97 5.25
CA MET A 155 18.00 7.42 5.12
C MET A 155 16.97 8.16 5.98
N ALA A 156 17.31 8.47 7.24
CA ALA A 156 16.40 9.21 8.14
C ALA A 156 16.10 10.62 7.60
N ARG A 157 17.11 11.32 7.06
CA ARG A 157 16.94 12.64 6.42
C ARG A 157 16.15 12.56 5.12
N TYR A 158 16.38 11.53 4.31
CA TYR A 158 15.58 11.28 3.12
C TYR A 158 14.10 11.08 3.45
N LEU A 159 13.78 10.29 4.48
CA LEU A 159 12.39 10.17 4.94
C LEU A 159 11.83 11.52 5.40
N ALA A 160 12.58 12.29 6.19
CA ALA A 160 12.14 13.62 6.62
C ALA A 160 11.87 14.56 5.43
N GLU A 161 12.69 14.50 4.38
CA GLU A 161 12.52 15.28 3.15
C GLU A 161 11.22 14.89 2.42
N ILE A 162 11.00 13.60 2.14
CA ILE A 162 9.79 13.18 1.42
C ILE A 162 8.53 13.40 2.28
N HIS A 163 8.60 13.16 3.59
CA HIS A 163 7.45 13.33 4.51
C HIS A 163 7.06 14.80 4.72
N ALA A 164 7.94 15.76 4.40
CA ALA A 164 7.62 17.19 4.45
C ALA A 164 6.58 17.58 3.39
N ARG A 165 6.46 16.80 2.31
CA ARG A 165 5.41 16.99 1.30
C ARG A 165 4.08 16.45 1.84
N LYS A 166 3.17 17.36 2.17
CA LYS A 166 1.82 17.04 2.67
C LYS A 166 0.77 17.08 1.56
N LEU A 167 -0.28 16.28 1.72
CA LEU A 167 -1.50 16.36 0.90
C LEU A 167 -2.71 16.51 1.81
N HIS A 168 -3.55 17.51 1.57
CA HIS A 168 -4.78 17.66 2.33
C HIS A 168 -5.92 16.85 1.70
N ASP A 169 -6.02 15.59 2.11
CA ASP A 169 -7.14 14.70 1.75
C ASP A 169 -7.50 13.76 2.92
N PRO A 170 -8.39 14.19 3.81
CA PRO A 170 -8.80 13.37 4.96
C PRO A 170 -9.48 12.05 4.56
N ALA A 171 -10.12 11.99 3.39
CA ALA A 171 -10.75 10.76 2.92
C ALA A 171 -9.69 9.73 2.50
N LEU A 172 -8.66 10.17 1.78
CA LEU A 172 -7.52 9.35 1.44
C LEU A 172 -6.76 8.89 2.69
N TYR A 173 -6.52 9.76 3.68
CA TYR A 173 -5.89 9.33 4.93
C TYR A 173 -6.67 8.21 5.62
N ARG A 174 -7.99 8.34 5.74
CA ARG A 174 -8.85 7.27 6.28
C ARG A 174 -8.79 6.00 5.43
N ARG A 175 -8.70 6.12 4.11
CA ARG A 175 -8.47 4.97 3.22
C ARG A 175 -7.16 4.27 3.54
N ARG A 176 -6.06 5.00 3.70
CA ARG A 176 -4.74 4.43 4.04
C ARG A 176 -4.77 3.68 5.37
N LEU A 177 -5.48 4.22 6.37
CA LEU A 177 -5.71 3.53 7.64
C LEU A 177 -6.58 2.27 7.47
N ARG A 178 -7.59 2.28 6.59
CA ARG A 178 -8.37 1.08 6.27
C ARG A 178 -7.51 0.01 5.59
N GLU A 179 -6.63 0.40 4.68
CA GLU A 179 -5.73 -0.52 3.97
C GLU A 179 -4.70 -1.14 4.91
N LEU A 180 -4.13 -0.38 5.85
CA LEU A 180 -3.24 -0.93 6.88
C LEU A 180 -3.91 -2.08 7.66
N ILE A 181 -5.20 -1.95 7.97
CA ILE A 181 -5.93 -3.01 8.67
C ILE A 181 -6.35 -4.12 7.71
N GLY A 182 -7.08 -3.78 6.64
CA GLY A 182 -7.87 -4.73 5.86
C GLY A 182 -7.31 -5.14 4.50
N HIS A 183 -6.18 -4.59 4.05
CA HIS A 183 -5.59 -5.03 2.79
C HIS A 183 -4.99 -6.44 2.93
N GLY A 184 -5.08 -7.25 1.87
CA GLY A 184 -4.60 -8.65 1.87
C GLY A 184 -3.08 -8.82 2.00
N GLU A 185 -2.33 -7.71 1.98
CA GLU A 185 -0.88 -7.68 2.24
C GLU A 185 -0.51 -6.92 3.51
N CYS A 186 -1.54 -6.51 4.28
CA CYS A 186 -1.41 -5.79 5.54
C CYS A 186 -2.07 -6.63 6.66
N ILE A 187 -2.45 -6.04 7.79
CA ILE A 187 -2.69 -6.78 9.05
C ILE A 187 -3.62 -7.98 8.89
N MET A 188 -4.82 -7.84 8.33
CA MET A 188 -5.76 -8.95 8.13
C MET A 188 -5.22 -10.01 7.16
N GLY A 189 -4.58 -9.58 6.06
CA GLY A 189 -3.93 -10.54 5.15
C GLY A 189 -2.76 -11.28 5.80
N LEU A 190 -2.05 -10.63 6.73
CA LEU A 190 -0.99 -11.26 7.49
C LEU A 190 -1.57 -12.32 8.41
N THR A 191 -2.55 -11.96 9.24
CA THR A 191 -3.15 -12.88 10.22
C THR A 191 -3.82 -14.06 9.53
N ASP A 192 -4.49 -13.85 8.39
CA ASP A 192 -5.05 -14.92 7.55
C ASP A 192 -3.98 -15.87 6.96
N SER A 193 -2.72 -15.42 6.85
CA SER A 193 -1.62 -16.24 6.35
C SER A 193 -0.95 -17.13 7.42
N TYR A 194 -1.23 -16.90 8.70
CA TYR A 194 -0.75 -17.79 9.76
C TYR A 194 -1.58 -19.08 9.77
N PRO A 195 -0.98 -20.23 10.11
CA PRO A 195 -1.76 -21.43 10.38
C PRO A 195 -2.62 -21.22 11.64
N ASP A 196 -3.75 -21.95 11.73
CA ASP A 196 -4.70 -21.88 12.86
C ASP A 196 -4.02 -21.92 14.24
N ARG A 197 -2.90 -22.65 14.32
CA ARG A 197 -1.99 -22.60 15.47
C ARG A 197 -0.53 -22.82 15.03
N TYR A 198 0.36 -22.01 15.59
CA TYR A 198 1.81 -22.21 15.52
C TYR A 198 2.44 -21.96 16.88
N GLU A 199 2.80 -23.03 17.60
CA GLU A 199 3.33 -22.95 18.97
C GLU A 199 2.38 -22.20 19.92
N PHE A 200 2.79 -21.01 20.38
CA PHE A 200 2.00 -20.11 21.23
C PHE A 200 1.10 -19.16 20.43
N ILE A 201 1.28 -19.06 19.12
CA ILE A 201 0.50 -18.18 18.24
C ILE A 201 -0.81 -18.88 17.92
N THR A 202 -1.91 -18.32 18.43
CA THR A 202 -3.27 -18.83 18.26
C THR A 202 -4.14 -17.83 17.51
N MET A 203 -5.26 -18.29 16.96
CA MET A 203 -6.27 -17.39 16.36
C MET A 203 -6.75 -16.31 17.34
N ASP A 204 -6.90 -16.62 18.63
CA ASP A 204 -7.29 -15.62 19.64
C ASP A 204 -6.22 -14.54 19.83
N LEU A 205 -4.92 -14.91 19.78
CA LEU A 205 -3.82 -13.95 19.84
C LEU A 205 -3.84 -13.03 18.61
N LEU A 206 -3.99 -13.60 17.42
CA LEU A 206 -4.05 -12.84 16.16
C LEU A 206 -5.26 -11.90 16.14
N ARG A 207 -6.44 -12.38 16.56
CA ARG A 207 -7.65 -11.55 16.74
C ARG A 207 -7.38 -10.38 17.70
N GLY A 208 -6.72 -10.64 18.83
CA GLY A 208 -6.38 -9.60 19.80
C GLY A 208 -5.51 -8.48 19.20
N VAL A 209 -4.55 -8.84 18.35
CA VAL A 209 -3.72 -7.87 17.61
C VAL A 209 -4.57 -7.06 16.61
N GLU A 210 -5.45 -7.71 15.85
CA GLU A 210 -6.36 -7.01 14.92
C GLU A 210 -7.28 -6.02 15.63
N GLU A 211 -7.93 -6.44 16.72
CA GLU A 211 -8.82 -5.60 17.51
C GLU A 211 -8.08 -4.37 18.05
N ALA A 212 -6.86 -4.57 18.56
CA ALA A 212 -6.01 -3.48 19.04
C ALA A 212 -5.63 -2.51 17.91
N CYS A 213 -5.21 -3.03 16.75
CA CYS A 213 -4.92 -2.21 15.58
C CYS A 213 -6.16 -1.44 15.07
N ASN A 214 -7.36 -2.03 15.15
CA ASN A 214 -8.59 -1.33 14.79
C ASN A 214 -8.96 -0.22 15.79
N ARG A 215 -8.68 -0.40 17.09
CA ARG A 215 -8.81 0.70 18.07
C ARG A 215 -7.87 1.86 17.70
N TRP A 216 -6.63 1.56 17.33
CA TRP A 216 -5.68 2.54 16.81
C TRP A 216 -6.15 3.22 15.53
N ARG A 217 -6.74 2.48 14.59
CA ARG A 217 -7.35 3.05 13.38
C ARG A 217 -8.38 4.13 13.71
N TRP A 218 -9.24 3.88 14.71
CA TRP A 218 -10.23 4.86 15.16
C TRP A 218 -9.59 6.06 15.87
N ARG A 219 -8.53 5.84 16.65
CA ARG A 219 -7.77 6.92 17.27
C ARG A 219 -7.14 7.85 16.22
N LEU A 220 -6.56 7.28 15.16
CA LEU A 220 -5.94 8.06 14.09
C LEU A 220 -6.94 8.61 13.08
N HIS A 221 -8.21 8.19 13.09
CA HIS A 221 -9.20 8.50 12.05
C HIS A 221 -9.39 10.00 11.75
N GLY A 222 -9.17 10.86 12.74
CA GLY A 222 -9.26 12.32 12.63
C GLY A 222 -8.01 13.03 12.10
N GLU A 223 -6.87 12.33 12.04
CA GLU A 223 -5.53 12.91 11.86
C GLU A 223 -5.16 13.14 10.38
N GLY A 224 -6.12 13.58 9.56
CA GLY A 224 -5.97 13.74 8.11
C GLY A 224 -4.83 14.68 7.67
N GLN A 225 -4.40 15.59 8.54
CA GLN A 225 -3.26 16.48 8.32
C GLN A 225 -1.90 15.74 8.33
N ARG A 226 -1.87 14.50 8.83
CA ARG A 226 -0.66 13.66 8.82
C ARG A 226 -0.36 13.04 7.46
N LEU A 227 -1.32 13.07 6.52
CA LEU A 227 -1.14 12.52 5.18
C LEU A 227 0.06 13.17 4.46
N SER A 228 1.08 12.36 4.24
CA SER A 228 2.38 12.78 3.70
C SER A 228 2.76 11.91 2.52
N GLN A 229 3.65 12.41 1.67
CA GLN A 229 4.31 11.55 0.70
C GLN A 229 5.14 10.52 1.46
N VAL A 230 4.98 9.24 1.16
CA VAL A 230 5.71 8.12 1.80
C VAL A 230 6.28 7.18 0.75
N HIS A 231 7.25 6.38 1.09
CA HIS A 231 7.62 5.20 0.31
C HIS A 231 6.63 4.04 0.53
N GLY A 232 6.08 3.85 1.73
CA GLY A 232 5.08 2.81 2.05
C GLY A 232 5.66 1.38 2.16
N ASP A 233 6.96 1.22 1.95
CA ASP A 233 7.68 -0.04 2.18
C ASP A 233 9.19 0.15 2.38
N PHE A 234 9.56 1.18 3.15
CA PHE A 234 10.95 1.57 3.32
C PHE A 234 11.71 0.65 4.29
N HIS A 235 12.12 -0.53 3.81
CA HIS A 235 12.89 -1.51 4.59
C HIS A 235 14.26 -1.83 3.95
N PRO A 236 15.19 -2.49 4.68
CA PRO A 236 16.57 -2.65 4.23
C PRO A 236 16.78 -3.32 2.87
N TRP A 237 15.85 -4.17 2.41
CA TRP A 237 15.94 -4.80 1.09
C TRP A 237 15.62 -3.85 -0.07
N ASN A 238 14.84 -2.79 0.16
CA ASN A 238 14.40 -1.82 -0.85
C ASN A 238 15.33 -0.62 -0.97
N VAL A 239 16.45 -0.59 -0.22
CA VAL A 239 17.44 0.48 -0.25
C VAL A 239 18.75 -0.05 -0.80
N LEU A 240 19.18 0.46 -1.95
CA LEU A 240 20.44 0.09 -2.60
C LEU A 240 21.46 1.22 -2.50
N PHE A 241 22.53 1.04 -1.74
CA PHE A 241 23.62 2.01 -1.67
C PHE A 241 24.60 1.81 -2.81
N ARG A 242 24.75 2.85 -3.65
CA ARG A 242 25.75 2.89 -4.74
C ARG A 242 27.14 3.18 -4.17
N LYS A 243 27.31 4.32 -3.50
CA LYS A 243 28.59 4.71 -2.87
C LYS A 243 28.36 5.64 -1.69
N GLY A 244 29.06 5.40 -0.57
CA GLY A 244 28.92 6.26 0.61
C GLY A 244 27.47 6.26 1.13
N THR A 245 26.84 7.43 1.11
CA THR A 245 25.44 7.69 1.49
C THR A 245 24.50 7.86 0.31
N ASP A 246 25.00 7.72 -0.92
CA ASP A 246 24.20 7.79 -2.14
C ASP A 246 23.48 6.46 -2.37
N PHE A 247 22.16 6.50 -2.46
CA PHE A 247 21.32 5.31 -2.59
C PHE A 247 20.14 5.51 -3.55
N SER A 248 19.60 4.39 -4.00
CA SER A 248 18.34 4.29 -4.73
C SER A 248 17.32 3.54 -3.88
N VAL A 249 16.04 3.86 -4.05
CA VAL A 249 14.93 3.13 -3.44
C VAL A 249 14.17 2.33 -4.50
N LEU A 250 13.64 1.18 -4.09
CA LEU A 250 12.90 0.25 -4.94
C LEU A 250 11.54 -0.04 -4.33
N ASP A 251 10.61 -0.52 -5.16
CA ASP A 251 9.35 -1.13 -4.71
C ASP A 251 8.49 -0.23 -3.79
N ARG A 252 7.86 0.78 -4.40
CA ARG A 252 6.85 1.65 -3.78
C ARG A 252 5.43 1.11 -4.01
N SER A 253 5.26 -0.22 -3.96
CA SER A 253 4.01 -0.92 -4.31
C SER A 253 2.82 -0.53 -3.43
N ARG A 254 3.05 -0.09 -2.19
CA ARG A 254 1.97 0.32 -1.28
C ARG A 254 1.42 1.73 -1.54
N GLY A 255 1.89 2.44 -2.55
CA GLY A 255 1.33 3.74 -2.94
C GLY A 255 2.05 4.94 -2.33
N GLU A 256 1.65 6.13 -2.77
CA GLU A 256 2.47 7.32 -2.59
C GLU A 256 2.14 8.24 -1.42
N TRP A 257 0.93 8.15 -0.88
CA TRP A 257 0.46 8.98 0.23
C TRP A 257 0.09 8.10 1.42
N GLY A 258 0.54 8.48 2.61
CA GLY A 258 0.33 7.68 3.81
C GLY A 258 0.78 8.39 5.08
N GLU A 259 0.91 7.58 6.12
CA GLU A 259 1.35 8.01 7.44
C GLU A 259 2.88 7.88 7.54
N PRO A 260 3.64 8.95 7.88
CA PRO A 260 5.09 8.91 8.07
C PRO A 260 5.61 7.78 8.96
N ALA A 261 4.82 7.36 9.95
CA ALA A 261 5.22 6.29 10.85
C ALA A 261 5.39 4.93 10.13
N ASP A 262 4.75 4.72 8.98
CA ASP A 262 4.94 3.49 8.21
C ASP A 262 6.41 3.29 7.81
N ASP A 263 7.02 4.28 7.14
CA ASP A 263 8.40 4.19 6.69
C ASP A 263 9.40 4.17 7.85
N VAL A 264 9.17 4.99 8.89
CA VAL A 264 10.04 5.04 10.05
C VAL A 264 10.06 3.70 10.79
N THR A 265 8.89 3.10 11.03
CA THR A 265 8.81 1.80 11.72
C THR A 265 9.29 0.65 10.85
N SER A 266 9.02 0.68 9.54
CA SER A 266 9.52 -0.32 8.57
C SER A 266 11.04 -0.44 8.57
N MET A 267 11.75 0.69 8.61
CA MET A 267 13.21 0.67 8.72
C MET A 267 13.67 0.32 10.15
N THR A 268 13.08 0.94 11.17
CA THR A 268 13.64 0.86 12.53
C THR A 268 13.40 -0.49 13.20
N VAL A 269 12.28 -1.16 12.92
CA VAL A 269 12.00 -2.51 13.44
C VAL A 269 13.05 -3.52 12.99
N ASN A 270 13.71 -3.30 11.84
CA ASN A 270 14.76 -4.19 11.36
C ASN A 270 16.02 -4.12 12.24
N TYR A 271 16.40 -2.96 12.79
CA TYR A 271 17.49 -2.91 13.77
C TYR A 271 17.16 -3.73 15.03
N LEU A 272 15.90 -3.66 15.49
CA LEU A 272 15.41 -4.49 16.60
C LEU A 272 15.47 -5.97 16.22
N PHE A 273 14.90 -6.36 15.09
CA PHE A 273 14.84 -7.74 14.62
C PHE A 273 16.22 -8.40 14.53
N PHE A 274 17.16 -7.79 13.80
CA PHE A 274 18.52 -8.31 13.69
C PHE A 274 19.21 -8.42 15.06
N SER A 275 18.89 -7.51 15.99
CA SER A 275 19.43 -7.54 17.35
C SER A 275 18.80 -8.64 18.20
N LEU A 276 17.49 -8.89 18.06
CA LEU A 276 16.80 -10.01 18.70
C LEU A 276 17.38 -11.35 18.24
N CYS A 277 17.55 -11.53 16.93
CA CYS A 277 18.15 -12.75 16.37
C CYS A 277 19.55 -13.04 16.91
N ARG A 278 20.34 -12.01 17.21
CA ARG A 278 21.71 -12.17 17.73
C ARG A 278 21.78 -12.27 19.25
N TRP A 279 20.98 -11.48 19.95
CA TRP A 279 21.20 -11.18 21.37
C TRP A 279 19.96 -11.26 22.24
N GLY A 280 18.78 -11.54 21.67
CA GLY A 280 17.50 -11.59 22.37
C GLY A 280 16.98 -10.24 22.88
N ARG A 281 17.69 -9.13 22.61
CA ARG A 281 17.31 -7.76 22.98
C ARG A 281 18.00 -6.75 22.05
N LEU A 282 17.50 -5.52 21.99
CA LEU A 282 18.21 -4.43 21.30
C LEU A 282 19.48 -4.08 22.08
N LYS A 283 20.66 -4.26 21.47
CA LYS A 283 21.95 -3.87 22.07
C LYS A 283 23.05 -3.63 21.04
N GLY A 284 24.15 -3.02 21.47
CA GLY A 284 25.37 -2.90 20.68
C GLY A 284 25.21 -2.03 19.42
N PRO A 285 25.89 -2.35 18.31
CA PRO A 285 25.80 -1.58 17.07
C PRO A 285 24.38 -1.30 16.58
N LEU A 286 23.47 -2.28 16.68
CA LEU A 286 22.10 -2.14 16.19
C LEU A 286 21.27 -1.20 17.08
N GLU A 287 21.50 -1.20 18.40
CA GLU A 287 20.90 -0.20 19.30
C GLU A 287 21.33 1.22 18.94
N VAL A 288 22.62 1.39 18.63
CA VAL A 288 23.17 2.68 18.23
C VAL A 288 22.52 3.18 16.94
N LEU A 289 22.36 2.32 15.94
CA LEU A 289 21.70 2.70 14.69
C LEU A 289 20.20 2.95 14.86
N PHE A 290 19.53 2.15 15.69
CA PHE A 290 18.11 2.35 16.02
C PHE A 290 17.87 3.74 16.60
N ARG A 291 18.59 4.09 17.68
CA ARG A 291 18.46 5.41 18.33
C ARG A 291 18.85 6.53 17.38
N LEU A 292 19.96 6.37 16.66
CA LEU A 292 20.43 7.38 15.71
C LEU A 292 19.42 7.66 14.61
N PHE A 293 18.70 6.65 14.12
CA PHE A 293 17.66 6.84 13.10
C PHE A 293 16.51 7.70 13.63
N TRP A 294 15.97 7.35 14.81
CA TRP A 294 14.91 8.10 15.47
C TRP A 294 15.33 9.54 15.77
N ASP A 295 16.50 9.73 16.40
CA ASP A 295 17.02 11.06 16.74
C ASP A 295 17.18 11.93 15.48
N THR A 296 17.79 11.38 14.43
CA THR A 296 18.02 12.11 13.17
C THR A 296 16.70 12.44 12.45
N TYR A 297 15.75 11.50 12.42
CA TYR A 297 14.46 11.72 11.79
C TYR A 297 13.66 12.80 12.54
N MET A 298 13.61 12.73 13.87
CA MET A 298 12.87 13.68 14.71
C MET A 298 13.47 15.08 14.63
N GLU A 299 14.80 15.19 14.63
CA GLU A 299 15.51 16.46 14.44
C GLU A 299 15.21 17.07 13.06
N ALA A 300 15.33 16.28 11.99
CA ALA A 300 15.17 16.76 10.62
C ALA A 300 13.71 17.08 10.25
N SER A 301 12.75 16.24 10.66
CA SER A 301 11.34 16.38 10.31
C SER A 301 10.56 17.31 11.23
N ARG A 302 11.03 17.46 12.49
CA ARG A 302 10.29 18.10 13.60
C ARG A 302 8.92 17.44 13.89
N ASP A 303 8.63 16.26 13.35
CA ASP A 303 7.37 15.53 13.56
C ASP A 303 7.46 14.68 14.83
N GLN A 304 7.21 15.30 15.98
CA GLN A 304 7.19 14.57 17.26
C GLN A 304 6.04 13.55 17.33
N ALA A 305 4.92 13.87 16.68
CA ALA A 305 3.69 13.08 16.69
C ALA A 305 3.79 11.79 15.86
N VAL A 306 4.88 11.54 15.12
CA VAL A 306 5.15 10.24 14.49
C VAL A 306 5.17 9.09 15.52
N THR A 307 5.57 9.39 16.76
CA THR A 307 5.59 8.42 17.85
C THR A 307 4.19 8.07 18.35
N GLU A 308 3.23 8.97 18.16
CA GLU A 308 1.81 8.80 18.51
C GLU A 308 1.04 7.98 17.47
N SER A 309 1.61 7.73 16.29
CA SER A 309 1.00 6.90 15.24
C SER A 309 1.73 5.58 14.98
N ALA A 310 2.90 5.36 15.57
CA ALA A 310 3.80 4.23 15.24
C ALA A 310 3.28 2.83 15.59
N ALA A 311 2.48 2.69 16.65
CA ALA A 311 2.09 1.39 17.20
C ALA A 311 1.46 0.41 16.18
N PRO A 312 0.41 0.76 15.42
CA PRO A 312 -0.18 -0.16 14.45
C PRO A 312 0.78 -0.52 13.29
N PHE A 313 1.72 0.35 12.94
CA PHE A 313 2.73 0.03 11.93
C PHE A 313 3.79 -0.91 12.46
N PHE A 314 4.24 -0.73 13.71
CA PHE A 314 5.08 -1.72 14.38
C PHE A 314 4.40 -3.08 14.50
N ALA A 315 3.09 -3.12 14.80
CA ALA A 315 2.31 -4.34 14.83
C ALA A 315 2.30 -5.03 13.47
N PHE A 316 1.99 -4.28 12.40
CA PHE A 316 2.06 -4.78 11.02
C PHE A 316 3.43 -5.37 10.69
N ARG A 317 4.52 -4.64 10.92
CA ARG A 317 5.87 -5.14 10.61
C ARG A 317 6.29 -6.30 11.51
N GLY A 318 5.84 -6.31 12.76
CA GLY A 318 6.06 -7.41 13.70
C GLY A 318 5.39 -8.70 13.24
N LEU A 319 4.15 -8.62 12.76
CA LEU A 319 3.43 -9.76 12.15
C LEU A 319 4.16 -10.28 10.91
N VAL A 320 4.83 -9.43 10.13
CA VAL A 320 5.70 -9.90 9.03
C VAL A 320 6.88 -10.70 9.57
N LEU A 321 7.64 -10.10 10.49
CA LEU A 321 8.87 -10.67 11.02
C LEU A 321 8.64 -11.94 11.84
N ALA A 322 7.48 -12.06 12.49
CA ALA A 322 7.10 -13.22 13.27
C ALA A 322 6.32 -14.29 12.48
N SER A 323 6.12 -14.11 11.17
CA SER A 323 5.39 -15.07 10.34
C SER A 323 6.17 -16.38 10.13
N PRO A 324 5.56 -17.56 10.34
CA PRO A 324 6.19 -18.83 10.01
C PRO A 324 6.30 -19.06 8.51
N VAL A 325 5.49 -18.38 7.68
CA VAL A 325 5.56 -18.46 6.21
C VAL A 325 6.80 -17.74 5.71
N TRP A 326 7.07 -16.52 6.20
CA TRP A 326 8.20 -15.71 5.74
C TRP A 326 9.52 -16.03 6.43
N TYR A 327 9.46 -16.38 7.71
CA TYR A 327 10.66 -16.69 8.50
C TYR A 327 10.56 -18.08 9.13
N PRO A 328 10.46 -19.18 8.35
CA PRO A 328 10.18 -20.52 8.88
C PRO A 328 11.23 -21.04 9.87
N LYS A 329 12.46 -20.50 9.82
CA LYS A 329 13.59 -20.89 10.67
C LYS A 329 13.80 -19.97 11.88
N LEU A 330 12.93 -18.99 12.11
CA LEU A 330 13.03 -18.07 13.25
C LEU A 330 12.68 -18.81 14.55
N SER A 331 13.49 -18.60 15.58
CA SER A 331 13.29 -19.27 16.88
C SER A 331 12.01 -18.80 17.57
N ILE A 332 11.44 -19.70 18.38
CA ILE A 332 10.20 -19.43 19.11
C ILE A 332 10.39 -18.33 20.15
N GLU A 333 11.58 -18.23 20.75
CA GLU A 333 11.92 -17.17 21.70
C GLU A 333 11.91 -15.79 21.05
N VAL A 334 12.44 -15.67 19.82
CA VAL A 334 12.43 -14.41 19.08
C VAL A 334 11.00 -14.06 18.68
N ARG A 335 10.21 -15.02 18.16
CA ARG A 335 8.79 -14.79 17.86
C ARG A 335 8.02 -14.32 19.09
N GLY A 336 8.19 -15.00 20.23
CA GLY A 336 7.54 -14.62 21.48
C GLY A 336 7.92 -13.21 21.93
N THR A 337 9.16 -12.80 21.67
CA THR A 337 9.62 -11.43 21.97
C THR A 337 9.02 -10.39 21.04
N ILE A 338 8.84 -10.72 19.75
CA ILE A 338 8.14 -9.86 18.79
C ILE A 338 6.66 -9.70 19.18
N PHE A 339 5.96 -10.78 19.52
CA PHE A 339 4.55 -10.69 19.92
C PHE A 339 4.36 -9.87 21.20
N ARG A 340 5.22 -10.04 22.23
CA ARG A 340 5.18 -9.15 23.41
C ARG A 340 5.43 -7.69 23.06
N PHE A 341 6.37 -7.44 22.14
CA PHE A 341 6.59 -6.08 21.64
C PHE A 341 5.35 -5.50 20.95
N ILE A 342 4.65 -6.29 20.11
CA ILE A 342 3.40 -5.89 19.46
C ILE A 342 2.32 -5.57 20.50
N GLU A 343 2.09 -6.46 21.47
CA GLU A 343 1.06 -6.25 22.51
C GLU A 343 1.35 -4.99 23.33
N HIS A 344 2.57 -4.84 23.84
CA HIS A 344 2.94 -3.69 24.68
C HIS A 344 2.96 -2.37 23.90
N VAL A 345 3.39 -2.36 22.63
CA VAL A 345 3.38 -1.10 21.85
C VAL A 345 1.96 -0.66 21.51
N LEU A 346 1.04 -1.62 21.31
CA LEU A 346 -0.37 -1.33 21.04
C LEU A 346 -1.14 -0.88 22.29
N ASP A 347 -0.68 -1.21 23.50
CA ASP A 347 -1.32 -0.84 24.76
C ASP A 347 -0.91 0.56 25.28
N GLU A 348 0.17 1.14 24.75
CA GLU A 348 0.70 2.42 25.18
C GLU A 348 0.14 3.59 24.34
N PRO A 349 -0.09 4.79 24.90
CA PRO A 349 -0.63 5.90 24.14
C PRO A 349 0.34 6.44 23.09
N GLN A 350 1.64 6.20 23.21
CA GLN A 350 2.63 6.55 22.20
C GLN A 350 3.86 5.66 22.33
N PHE A 351 4.56 5.46 21.21
CA PHE A 351 5.83 4.74 21.22
C PHE A 351 6.97 5.60 21.79
N ASN A 352 7.80 5.03 22.66
CA ASN A 352 9.00 5.69 23.14
C ASN A 352 10.27 4.95 22.64
N PRO A 353 11.01 5.53 21.66
CA PRO A 353 12.22 4.92 21.12
C PRO A 353 13.29 4.60 22.17
N SER A 354 13.37 5.39 23.26
CA SER A 354 14.35 5.17 24.33
C SER A 354 14.04 3.95 25.21
N ARG A 355 12.78 3.48 25.20
CA ARG A 355 12.26 2.38 26.03
C ARG A 355 12.00 1.10 25.22
N VAL A 356 12.47 1.01 23.98
CA VAL A 356 12.21 -0.14 23.07
C VAL A 356 12.43 -1.52 23.69
N ASN A 357 13.45 -1.69 24.55
CA ASN A 357 13.73 -2.95 25.23
C ASN A 357 12.71 -3.31 26.32
N GLU A 358 11.97 -2.35 26.86
CA GLU A 358 10.93 -2.58 27.88
C GLU A 358 9.71 -3.26 27.27
N TYR A 359 9.29 -2.85 26.07
CA TYR A 359 8.23 -3.50 25.30
C TYR A 359 8.54 -4.97 24.98
N CYS A 360 9.80 -5.41 25.00
CA CYS A 360 10.20 -6.80 24.74
C CYS A 360 10.20 -7.70 25.99
N ARG A 361 10.05 -7.13 27.19
CA ARG A 361 10.11 -7.87 28.47
C ARG A 361 8.89 -8.78 28.63
N LYS A 362 9.02 -9.75 29.53
CA LYS A 362 7.92 -10.64 29.93
C LYS A 362 7.04 -9.97 30.96
#